data_AF-T1EN68-F1
#
_entry.id   AF-T1EN68-F1
#
_cell.length_a   1.000
_cell.length_b   1.000
_cell.length_c   1.000
_cell.angle_alpha   90.00
_cell.angle_beta   90.00
_cell.angle_gamma   90.00
#
_symmetry.space_group_name_H-M   'P 1'
#
loop_
_entity.id
_entity.type
_entity.pdbx_description
1 polymer ?
#
loop_
_entity_poly.entity_id
_entity_poly.type
_entity_poly.pdbx_seq_one_letter_code
_entity_poly.pdbx_strand_id
1 'polypeptide(L)'
;MSGFWKSSTAMYRVQQLSNYVSRSSCLHRIVNILDCPNNCAKCSEASAKSSVCDVCMPGFVISADKKTCTGCGTNCLSCTSAGNCDPGQCKPGTTYKNSTKQCIGCGDGCDACDVNGEGKCDPGKCRRSYMFDASSNTCKGAPC
;
A
#
# COMPACT_ATOMS: atom_id res chain seq x y z
N MET A 1 21.26 23.01 -60.72
CA MET A 1 21.47 21.84 -59.84
C MET A 1 22.13 22.33 -58.56
N SER A 2 21.62 21.82 -57.45
CA SER A 2 21.74 22.26 -56.07
C SER A 2 23.17 22.42 -55.53
N GLY A 3 23.40 23.54 -54.85
CA GLY A 3 24.41 23.66 -53.80
C GLY A 3 23.76 24.36 -52.61
N PHE A 4 23.64 23.70 -51.47
CA PHE A 4 23.34 24.36 -50.20
C PHE A 4 24.07 23.68 -49.05
N TRP A 5 24.87 24.50 -48.38
CA TRP A 5 25.73 24.20 -47.25
C TRP A 5 24.93 24.08 -45.94
N LYS A 6 25.50 23.30 -45.02
CA LYS A 6 25.07 23.15 -43.62
C LYS A 6 25.02 24.50 -42.89
N SER A 7 24.04 24.70 -42.01
CA SER A 7 24.31 25.31 -40.71
C SER A 7 23.26 24.93 -39.68
N SER A 8 23.75 24.67 -38.47
CA SER A 8 23.03 24.16 -37.32
C SER A 8 22.48 25.27 -36.44
N THR A 9 21.46 24.89 -35.68
CA THR A 9 21.21 25.23 -34.26
C THR A 9 20.18 26.30 -33.92
N ALA A 10 19.34 25.87 -32.98
CA ALA A 10 18.55 26.60 -31.98
C ALA A 10 17.20 27.18 -32.42
N MET A 11 16.14 26.69 -31.76
CA MET A 11 15.47 27.46 -30.70
C MET A 11 14.29 26.64 -30.12
N TYR A 12 14.35 26.39 -28.81
CA TYR A 12 13.26 26.55 -27.85
C TYR A 12 11.80 26.30 -28.30
N ARG A 13 11.15 25.29 -27.69
CA ARG A 13 9.82 25.40 -27.02
C ARG A 13 9.50 24.07 -26.34
N VAL A 14 9.56 23.99 -25.01
CA VAL A 14 8.44 24.18 -24.07
C VAL A 14 7.19 23.35 -24.45
N GLN A 15 7.15 22.15 -23.84
CA GLN A 15 6.05 21.62 -23.03
C GLN A 15 4.74 21.14 -23.68
N GLN A 16 4.34 19.95 -23.20
CA GLN A 16 2.99 19.41 -22.98
C GLN A 16 2.59 18.19 -23.82
N LEU A 17 1.86 17.31 -23.10
CA LEU A 17 0.95 16.24 -23.51
C LEU A 17 1.60 14.84 -23.62
N SER A 18 1.58 14.02 -22.56
CA SER A 18 0.45 13.25 -22.01
C SER A 18 -0.20 12.27 -23.00
N ASN A 19 -0.13 10.99 -22.60
CA ASN A 19 -1.07 9.91 -22.91
C ASN A 19 -1.19 9.42 -24.36
N TYR A 20 -0.69 8.21 -24.59
CA TYR A 20 -1.24 7.05 -25.32
C TYR A 20 0.00 6.20 -25.67
N VAL A 21 0.00 4.88 -25.51
CA VAL A 21 -0.59 3.97 -26.50
C VAL A 21 -0.89 2.61 -25.85
N SER A 22 -2.17 2.24 -25.90
CA SER A 22 -2.61 0.87 -26.10
C SER A 22 -2.54 0.56 -27.60
N ARG A 23 -1.81 -0.50 -27.99
CA ARG A 23 -1.94 -1.35 -29.20
C ARG A 23 -0.58 -1.81 -29.77
N SER A 24 -0.32 -3.08 -29.50
CA SER A 24 0.32 -4.14 -30.27
C SER A 24 1.14 -3.83 -31.55
N SER A 25 2.28 -4.53 -31.59
CA SER A 25 2.98 -5.18 -32.73
C SER A 25 3.81 -4.33 -33.71
N CYS A 26 5.08 -4.76 -33.85
CA CYS A 26 6.10 -4.38 -34.85
C CYS A 26 6.95 -3.12 -34.59
N LEU A 27 7.94 -3.24 -33.69
CA LEU A 27 9.36 -2.86 -33.87
C LEU A 27 10.04 -2.80 -32.48
N HIS A 28 11.12 -3.54 -32.35
CA HIS A 28 11.93 -3.79 -31.13
C HIS A 28 12.64 -2.52 -30.61
N ARG A 29 11.89 -1.49 -30.18
CA ARG A 29 12.46 -0.28 -29.59
C ARG A 29 12.03 -0.13 -28.13
N ILE A 30 12.85 -0.72 -27.24
CA ILE A 30 13.06 -0.37 -25.83
C ILE A 30 11.79 0.12 -25.12
N VAL A 31 10.84 -0.79 -24.88
CA VAL A 31 9.83 -0.53 -23.85
C VAL A 31 10.57 -0.77 -22.53
N ASN A 32 11.13 0.30 -21.96
CA ASN A 32 11.51 0.32 -20.55
C ASN A 32 10.19 0.20 -19.77
N ILE A 33 9.68 -1.03 -19.66
CA ILE A 33 8.68 -1.37 -18.66
C ILE A 33 9.43 -1.18 -17.35
N LEU A 34 9.20 -0.01 -16.75
CA LEU A 34 9.77 0.34 -15.47
C LEU A 34 9.02 -0.46 -14.40
N ASP A 35 9.34 -1.74 -14.27
CA ASP A 35 8.80 -2.54 -13.19
C ASP A 35 9.58 -2.20 -11.91
N CYS A 36 8.89 -1.60 -10.94
CA CYS A 36 9.44 -1.48 -9.59
C CYS A 36 9.58 -2.86 -8.95
N PRO A 37 10.49 -3.03 -7.96
CA PRO A 37 10.56 -4.23 -7.16
C PRO A 37 9.20 -4.62 -6.56
N ASN A 38 9.00 -5.90 -6.26
CA ASN A 38 7.76 -6.37 -5.64
C ASN A 38 7.40 -5.56 -4.39
N ASN A 39 6.10 -5.26 -4.25
CA ASN A 39 5.52 -4.48 -3.15
C ASN A 39 6.02 -3.03 -3.05
N CYS A 40 6.66 -2.52 -4.11
CA CYS A 40 7.09 -1.14 -4.21
C CYS A 40 6.05 -0.29 -4.96
N ALA A 41 5.63 0.80 -4.34
CA ALA A 41 4.71 1.78 -4.94
C ALA A 41 5.44 2.83 -5.78
N LYS A 42 6.67 3.20 -5.41
CA LYS A 42 7.52 4.14 -6.16
C LYS A 42 8.99 3.73 -6.06
N CYS A 43 9.68 3.70 -7.19
CA CYS A 43 11.09 3.38 -7.29
C CYS A 43 11.85 4.43 -8.08
N SER A 44 13.08 4.70 -7.66
CA SER A 44 14.00 5.60 -8.35
C SER A 44 14.80 4.80 -9.37
N GLU A 45 15.00 5.39 -10.54
CA GLU A 45 15.74 4.91 -11.72
C GLU A 45 14.92 4.18 -12.80
N ALA A 46 14.68 4.95 -13.87
CA ALA A 46 13.98 4.64 -15.12
C ALA A 46 14.73 3.64 -16.04
N SER A 47 15.13 2.46 -15.55
CA SER A 47 15.78 1.46 -16.38
C SER A 47 15.32 0.06 -16.01
N ALA A 48 14.57 -0.59 -16.93
CA ALA A 48 14.12 -1.99 -17.11
C ALA A 48 13.77 -2.90 -15.91
N LYS A 49 14.20 -2.57 -14.70
CA LYS A 49 13.85 -3.06 -13.36
C LYS A 49 14.65 -2.20 -12.38
N SER A 50 14.01 -1.27 -11.67
CA SER A 50 14.72 -0.57 -10.59
C SER A 50 15.08 -1.57 -9.51
N SER A 51 16.28 -1.44 -8.94
CA SER A 51 16.72 -2.24 -7.79
C SER A 51 16.48 -1.55 -6.45
N VAL A 52 15.91 -0.34 -6.46
CA VAL A 52 15.76 0.50 -5.26
C VAL A 52 14.31 0.93 -5.14
N CYS A 53 13.72 0.69 -3.98
CA CYS A 53 12.37 1.17 -3.68
C CYS A 53 12.42 2.41 -2.80
N ASP A 54 11.70 3.46 -3.17
CA ASP A 54 11.59 4.67 -2.35
C ASP A 54 10.37 4.63 -1.45
N VAL A 55 9.26 4.11 -1.96
CA VAL A 55 7.98 4.05 -1.26
C VAL A 55 7.37 2.67 -1.43
N CYS A 56 7.15 1.97 -0.31
CA CYS A 56 6.47 0.68 -0.29
C CYS A 56 4.96 0.84 -0.40
N MET A 57 4.29 -0.21 -0.89
CA MET A 57 2.83 -0.30 -0.84
C MET A 57 2.32 -0.34 0.62
N PRO A 58 1.06 0.04 0.89
CA PRO A 58 0.48 -0.08 2.22
C PRO A 58 0.62 -1.50 2.79
N GLY A 59 0.96 -1.60 4.07
CA GLY A 59 1.26 -2.88 4.74
C GLY A 59 2.68 -3.40 4.50
N PHE A 60 3.57 -2.60 3.90
CA PHE A 60 4.98 -2.94 3.73
C PHE A 60 5.89 -1.79 4.19
N VAL A 61 7.11 -2.15 4.61
CA VAL A 61 8.16 -1.22 5.03
C VAL A 61 9.44 -1.50 4.25
N ILE A 62 10.20 -0.44 4.01
CA ILE A 62 11.48 -0.54 3.30
C ILE A 62 12.47 -1.36 4.12
N SER A 63 13.08 -2.36 3.50
CA SER A 63 14.14 -3.16 4.10
C SER A 63 15.42 -2.33 4.27
N ALA A 64 16.31 -2.76 5.16
CA ALA A 64 17.55 -2.05 5.46
C ALA A 64 18.47 -1.86 4.22
N ASP A 65 18.36 -2.76 3.24
CA ASP A 65 19.08 -2.70 1.97
C ASP A 65 18.49 -1.70 0.95
N LYS A 66 17.30 -1.12 1.24
CA LYS A 66 16.52 -0.22 0.37
C LYS A 66 16.10 -0.83 -0.98
N LYS A 67 16.26 -2.15 -1.14
CA LYS A 67 15.94 -2.84 -2.40
C LYS A 67 14.59 -3.52 -2.37
N THR A 68 14.14 -3.88 -1.17
CA THR A 68 12.95 -4.68 -0.98
C THR A 68 12.00 -4.02 0.00
N CYS A 69 10.71 -4.36 -0.14
CA CYS A 69 9.66 -3.98 0.79
C CYS A 69 9.22 -5.23 1.54
N THR A 70 9.44 -5.25 2.85
CA THR A 70 9.07 -6.37 3.71
C THR A 70 7.71 -6.12 4.34
N GLY A 71 6.89 -7.16 4.45
CA GLY A 71 5.55 -7.06 5.01
C GLY A 71 5.55 -6.64 6.48
N CYS A 72 4.58 -5.80 6.83
CA CYS A 72 4.21 -5.54 8.21
C CYS A 72 3.54 -6.76 8.85
N GLY A 73 3.32 -6.68 10.16
CA GLY A 73 2.56 -7.67 10.92
C GLY A 73 1.16 -7.88 10.34
N THR A 74 0.57 -9.03 10.66
CA THR A 74 -0.75 -9.41 10.15
C THR A 74 -1.79 -8.34 10.52
N ASN A 75 -2.72 -8.07 9.60
CA ASN A 75 -3.77 -7.06 9.74
C ASN A 75 -3.29 -5.61 9.97
N CYS A 76 -2.06 -5.31 9.60
CA CYS A 76 -1.49 -3.97 9.71
C CYS A 76 -1.59 -3.18 8.40
N LEU A 77 -1.82 -1.86 8.51
CA LEU A 77 -1.82 -0.89 7.42
C LEU A 77 -0.44 -0.27 7.19
N SER A 78 0.37 -0.12 8.24
CA SER A 78 1.70 0.48 8.19
C SER A 78 2.54 0.12 9.41
N CYS A 79 3.85 -0.01 9.22
CA CYS A 79 4.79 -0.35 10.28
C CYS A 79 6.15 0.31 10.05
N THR A 80 6.85 0.59 11.15
CA THR A 80 8.23 1.09 11.13
C THR A 80 9.23 -0.07 11.09
N SER A 81 8.80 -1.28 11.43
CA SER A 81 9.64 -2.48 11.44
C SER A 81 8.92 -3.68 10.84
N ALA A 82 9.62 -4.41 9.99
CA ALA A 82 9.11 -5.61 9.34
C ALA A 82 8.55 -6.61 10.36
N GLY A 83 7.42 -7.23 10.01
CA GLY A 83 6.73 -8.20 10.86
C GLY A 83 5.99 -7.62 12.07
N ASN A 84 6.13 -6.33 12.39
CA ASN A 84 5.38 -5.64 13.45
C ASN A 84 4.29 -4.74 12.88
N CYS A 85 3.42 -4.24 13.75
CA CYS A 85 2.53 -3.13 13.44
C CYS A 85 2.80 -1.93 14.33
N ASP A 86 2.55 -0.74 13.81
CA ASP A 86 2.62 0.49 14.60
C ASP A 86 1.27 0.76 15.29
N PRO A 87 1.25 1.40 16.48
CA PRO A 87 0.01 1.75 17.17
C PRO A 87 -0.93 2.57 16.28
N GLY A 88 -2.21 2.21 16.26
CA GLY A 88 -3.23 2.89 15.45
C GLY A 88 -3.19 2.56 13.95
N GLN A 89 -2.28 1.70 13.49
CA GLN A 89 -2.20 1.26 12.10
C GLN A 89 -2.89 -0.09 11.86
N CYS A 90 -3.80 -0.51 12.73
CA CYS A 90 -4.56 -1.75 12.54
C CYS A 90 -5.69 -1.57 11.54
N LYS A 91 -5.95 -2.62 10.74
CA LYS A 91 -7.10 -2.65 9.83
C LYS A 91 -8.42 -2.66 10.63
N PRO A 92 -9.53 -2.16 10.06
CA PRO A 92 -10.84 -2.21 10.71
C PRO A 92 -11.21 -3.61 11.21
N GLY A 93 -11.76 -3.70 12.42
CA GLY A 93 -12.06 -4.98 13.08
C GLY A 93 -10.86 -5.67 13.72
N THR A 94 -9.73 -4.97 13.87
CA THR A 94 -8.57 -5.44 14.61
C THR A 94 -8.05 -4.35 15.56
N THR A 95 -7.42 -4.72 16.67
CA THR A 95 -6.81 -3.79 17.64
C THR A 95 -5.32 -4.06 17.84
N TYR A 96 -4.57 -3.02 18.20
CA TYR A 96 -3.14 -3.10 18.47
C TYR A 96 -2.85 -3.73 19.83
N LYS A 97 -2.11 -4.85 19.83
CA LYS A 97 -1.64 -5.52 21.03
C LYS A 97 -0.17 -5.19 21.28
N ASN A 98 0.07 -4.30 22.25
CA ASN A 98 1.42 -3.81 22.57
C ASN A 98 2.41 -4.93 22.96
N SER A 99 1.94 -5.99 23.62
CA SER A 99 2.83 -7.09 24.06
C SER A 99 3.43 -7.90 22.90
N THR A 100 2.72 -8.00 21.78
CA THR A 100 3.17 -8.74 20.59
C THR A 100 3.53 -7.82 19.43
N LYS A 101 3.22 -6.53 19.51
CA LYS A 101 3.31 -5.55 18.42
C LYS A 101 2.53 -6.00 17.17
N GLN A 102 1.41 -6.70 17.37
CA GLN A 102 0.55 -7.20 16.30
C GLN A 102 -0.85 -6.59 16.37
N CYS A 103 -1.59 -6.67 15.27
CA CYS A 103 -3.03 -6.40 15.26
C CYS A 103 -3.80 -7.71 15.45
N ILE A 104 -4.56 -7.80 16.53
CA ILE A 104 -5.39 -8.96 16.87
C ILE A 104 -6.84 -8.76 16.42
N GLY A 105 -7.51 -9.87 16.09
CA GLY A 105 -8.88 -9.85 15.60
C GLY A 105 -9.89 -9.52 16.69
N CYS A 106 -10.82 -8.61 16.40
CA CYS A 106 -12.00 -8.40 17.21
C CYS A 106 -13.08 -9.45 16.89
N GLY A 107 -14.09 -9.53 17.75
CA GLY A 107 -15.25 -10.38 17.53
C GLY A 107 -16.03 -10.00 16.27
N ASP A 108 -16.81 -10.94 15.76
CA ASP A 108 -17.60 -10.74 14.54
C ASP A 108 -18.52 -9.51 14.67
N GLY A 109 -18.58 -8.71 13.60
CA GLY A 109 -19.39 -7.49 13.59
C GLY A 109 -18.81 -6.36 14.44
N CYS A 110 -17.56 -6.44 14.88
CA CYS A 110 -16.90 -5.39 15.65
C CYS A 110 -15.90 -4.57 14.82
N ASP A 111 -15.78 -3.29 15.13
CA ASP A 111 -14.80 -2.37 14.55
C ASP A 111 -13.56 -2.18 15.44
N ALA A 112 -13.70 -2.26 16.77
CA ALA A 112 -12.60 -2.11 17.73
C ALA A 112 -12.86 -2.86 19.05
N CYS A 113 -11.80 -3.41 19.63
CA CYS A 113 -11.80 -4.25 20.82
C CYS A 113 -10.58 -3.96 21.72
N ASP A 114 -10.25 -2.68 21.85
CA ASP A 114 -9.10 -2.18 22.60
C ASP A 114 -9.19 -2.52 24.10
N VAL A 115 -10.41 -2.54 24.65
CA VAL A 115 -10.67 -2.79 26.08
C VAL A 115 -10.97 -4.26 26.35
N ASN A 116 -11.91 -4.83 25.60
CA ASN A 116 -12.38 -6.20 25.82
C ASN A 116 -11.46 -7.27 25.21
N GLY A 117 -10.63 -6.89 24.24
CA GLY A 117 -9.60 -7.73 23.65
C GLY A 117 -10.07 -8.69 22.58
N GLU A 118 -9.20 -9.66 22.27
CA GLU A 118 -9.33 -10.58 21.15
C GLU A 118 -10.66 -11.35 21.14
N GLY A 119 -11.30 -11.42 19.98
CA GLY A 119 -12.58 -12.11 19.79
C GLY A 119 -13.80 -11.42 20.43
N LYS A 120 -13.62 -10.25 21.05
CA LYS A 120 -14.68 -9.47 21.69
C LYS A 120 -14.86 -8.11 21.01
N CYS A 121 -15.77 -7.30 21.52
CA CYS A 121 -15.98 -5.95 21.06
C CYS A 121 -16.10 -4.96 22.20
N ASP A 122 -15.71 -3.71 21.97
CA ASP A 122 -15.93 -2.64 22.94
C ASP A 122 -17.33 -2.02 22.80
N PRO A 123 -17.90 -1.49 23.90
CA PRO A 123 -19.19 -0.80 23.86
C PRO A 123 -19.23 0.29 22.78
N GLY A 124 -20.25 0.25 21.92
CA GLY A 124 -20.43 1.22 20.84
C GLY A 124 -19.51 1.04 19.64
N LYS A 125 -18.73 -0.05 19.57
CA LYS A 125 -17.85 -0.39 18.44
C LYS A 125 -18.41 -1.48 17.54
N CYS A 126 -19.69 -1.81 17.67
CA CYS A 126 -20.35 -2.70 16.72
C CYS A 126 -20.56 -1.99 15.37
N ARG A 127 -20.34 -2.75 14.29
CA ARG A 127 -20.64 -2.35 12.92
C ARG A 127 -22.13 -2.04 12.77
N ARG A 128 -22.45 -1.31 11.70
CA ARG A 128 -23.84 -1.08 11.30
C ARG A 128 -24.58 -2.43 11.19
N SER A 129 -25.80 -2.47 11.73
CA SER A 129 -26.65 -3.67 11.83
C SER A 129 -26.25 -4.70 12.89
N TYR A 130 -25.32 -4.36 13.78
CA TYR A 130 -25.01 -5.16 14.96
C TYR A 130 -25.32 -4.40 16.25
N MET A 131 -25.75 -5.12 17.28
CA MET A 131 -26.00 -4.62 18.62
C MET A 131 -24.99 -5.21 19.61
N PHE A 132 -24.50 -4.39 20.54
CA PHE A 132 -23.57 -4.81 21.58
C PHE A 132 -24.30 -5.63 22.65
N ASP A 133 -23.84 -6.85 22.89
CA ASP A 133 -24.27 -7.69 24.01
C ASP A 133 -23.23 -7.59 25.15
N ALA A 134 -23.61 -6.88 26.21
CA ALA A 134 -22.77 -6.68 27.39
C ALA A 134 -22.49 -7.99 28.16
N SER A 135 -23.32 -9.03 27.99
CA SER A 135 -23.16 -10.30 28.70
C SER A 135 -21.97 -11.10 28.15
N SER A 136 -21.79 -11.07 26.82
CA SER A 136 -20.71 -11.76 26.12
C SER A 136 -19.57 -10.84 25.69
N ASN A 137 -19.76 -9.51 25.77
CA ASN A 137 -18.90 -8.51 25.14
C ASN A 137 -18.72 -8.77 23.65
N THR A 138 -19.80 -9.13 22.95
CA THR A 138 -19.77 -9.38 21.51
C THR A 138 -20.85 -8.60 20.78
N CYS A 139 -20.69 -8.45 19.47
CA CYS A 139 -21.70 -7.86 18.61
C CYS A 139 -22.58 -8.97 18.04
N LYS A 140 -23.90 -8.82 18.18
CA LYS A 140 -24.89 -9.73 17.59
C LYS A 140 -25.62 -9.01 16.48
N GLY A 141 -25.82 -9.68 15.34
CA GLY A 141 -26.62 -9.11 14.27
C GLY A 141 -28.01 -8.75 14.81
N ALA A 142 -28.50 -7.56 14.47
CA ALA A 142 -29.87 -7.22 14.77
C ALA A 142 -30.78 -8.25 14.07
N PRO A 143 -31.76 -8.86 14.76
CA PRO A 143 -32.74 -9.69 14.07
C PRO A 143 -33.40 -8.85 12.97
N CYS A 144 -33.41 -9.40 11.76
CA CYS A 144 -34.06 -8.80 10.60
C CYS A 144 -35.55 -8.56 10.85
#